data_AF-A0A2S0WCS7-F1
#
_entry.id   AF-A0A2S0WCS7-F1
#
_cell.length_a   1.000
_cell.length_b   1.000
_cell.length_c   1.000
_cell.angle_alpha   90.00
_cell.angle_beta   90.00
_cell.angle_gamma   90.00
#
_symmetry.space_group_name_H-M   'P 1'
#
loop_
_entity.id
_entity.type
_entity.pdbx_description
1 polymer ?
#
loop_
_entity_poly.entity_id
_entity_poly.type
_entity_poly.pdbx_seq_one_letter_code
_entity_poly.pdbx_strand_id
1 'polypeptide(L)'
;MAWSGAPPNIRLAECWAPPQHSLSFHTVKERGNLVFGYVFLVVGALLLSLLSSGMVSATNRGSLERIEAIGIRTRATLSSDAAWNEGHKAAIPYLNAASITGFVGALFSVLALIFFKPDGNTVTGSLYALPVATLVVQIITLLWSASKANQRAKLSMTK
;
A
#
# COMPACT_ATOMS: atom_id res chain seq x y z
N MET A 1 -80.34 -10.42 -20.00
CA MET A 1 -79.76 -11.35 -19.00
C MET A 1 -78.43 -10.76 -18.56
N ALA A 2 -78.36 -10.26 -17.33
CA ALA A 2 -77.16 -9.67 -16.75
C ALA A 2 -76.19 -10.79 -16.34
N TRP A 3 -74.94 -10.71 -16.80
CA TRP A 3 -73.89 -11.65 -16.41
C TRP A 3 -73.32 -11.23 -15.04
N SER A 4 -73.69 -11.97 -14.00
CA SER A 4 -73.14 -11.91 -12.66
C SER A 4 -71.97 -12.90 -12.54
N GLY A 5 -70.73 -12.41 -12.45
CA GLY A 5 -69.58 -13.31 -12.32
C GLY A 5 -68.20 -12.66 -12.24
N ALA A 6 -68.06 -11.52 -11.56
CA ALA A 6 -66.75 -10.97 -11.23
C ALA A 6 -66.25 -11.57 -9.91
N PRO A 7 -65.05 -12.19 -9.84
CA PRO A 7 -64.48 -12.67 -8.59
C PRO A 7 -64.08 -11.50 -7.67
N PRO A 8 -64.19 -11.61 -6.33
CA PRO A 8 -64.28 -10.45 -5.46
C PRO A 8 -62.96 -9.93 -4.90
N ASN A 9 -61.77 -10.16 -5.48
CA ASN A 9 -60.51 -9.74 -4.84
C ASN A 9 -59.27 -10.22 -5.59
N ILE A 10 -58.89 -9.53 -6.67
CA ILE A 10 -57.49 -9.55 -7.12
C ILE A 10 -56.99 -8.13 -6.98
N ARG A 11 -56.15 -7.90 -5.97
CA ARG A 11 -55.48 -6.62 -5.73
C ARG A 11 -54.52 -6.37 -6.90
N LEU A 12 -54.99 -5.66 -7.92
CA LEU A 12 -54.16 -5.19 -9.05
C LEU A 12 -52.95 -4.33 -8.61
N ALA A 13 -52.91 -3.91 -7.35
CA ALA A 13 -51.79 -3.19 -6.75
C ALA A 13 -50.50 -4.04 -6.59
N GLU A 14 -50.57 -5.37 -6.69
CA GLU A 14 -49.40 -6.24 -6.45
C GLU A 14 -48.66 -6.63 -7.76
N CYS A 15 -49.23 -6.39 -8.94
CA CYS A 15 -48.58 -6.70 -10.23
C CYS A 15 -47.56 -5.64 -10.70
N TRP A 16 -47.50 -4.48 -10.04
CA TRP A 16 -46.60 -3.38 -10.42
C TRP A 16 -45.56 -3.07 -9.33
N ALA A 17 -45.14 -4.07 -8.54
CA ALA A 17 -43.93 -3.91 -7.74
C ALA A 17 -42.72 -4.13 -8.66
N PRO A 18 -41.99 -3.06 -9.07
CA PRO A 18 -40.72 -3.28 -9.77
C PRO A 18 -39.81 -4.11 -8.86
N PRO A 19 -39.05 -5.08 -9.41
CA PRO A 19 -38.11 -5.83 -8.60
C PRO A 19 -37.19 -4.84 -7.88
N GLN A 20 -37.20 -4.90 -6.55
CA GLN A 20 -36.48 -3.98 -5.68
C GLN A 20 -34.98 -4.29 -5.68
N HIS A 21 -34.37 -4.45 -6.86
CA HIS A 21 -32.94 -4.33 -7.03
C HIS A 21 -32.60 -2.83 -7.13
N SER A 22 -32.94 -2.07 -6.10
CA SER A 22 -32.38 -0.74 -5.91
C SER A 22 -30.91 -0.91 -5.57
N LEU A 23 -30.06 -0.99 -6.61
CA LEU A 23 -28.63 -0.71 -6.49
C LEU A 23 -28.53 0.75 -6.02
N SER A 24 -28.57 0.91 -4.70
CA SER A 24 -28.41 2.19 -4.03
C SER A 24 -27.11 2.82 -4.54
N PHE A 25 -27.18 3.99 -5.18
CA PHE A 25 -26.00 4.72 -5.68
C PHE A 25 -24.94 4.93 -4.59
N HIS A 26 -25.35 5.01 -3.32
CA HIS A 26 -24.43 5.06 -2.17
C HIS A 26 -23.55 3.80 -2.08
N THR A 27 -24.11 2.60 -2.29
CA THR A 27 -23.35 1.34 -2.25
C THR A 27 -22.34 1.23 -3.40
N VAL A 28 -22.64 1.78 -4.57
CA VAL A 28 -21.72 1.77 -5.72
C VAL A 28 -20.55 2.73 -5.49
N LYS A 29 -20.82 3.93 -4.98
CA LYS A 29 -19.79 4.93 -4.66
C LYS A 29 -18.87 4.47 -3.52
N GLU A 30 -19.42 3.90 -2.46
CA GLU A 30 -18.64 3.36 -1.35
C GLU A 30 -17.77 2.16 -1.79
N ARG A 31 -18.31 1.25 -2.60
CA ARG A 31 -17.53 0.11 -3.15
C ARG A 31 -16.38 0.56 -4.05
N GLY A 32 -16.59 1.59 -4.88
CA GLY A 32 -15.54 2.19 -5.71
C GLY A 32 -14.42 2.80 -4.88
N ASN A 33 -14.77 3.54 -3.82
CA ASN A 33 -13.79 4.17 -2.92
C ASN A 33 -12.93 3.13 -2.19
N LEU A 34 -13.52 2.00 -1.81
CA LEU A 34 -12.78 0.92 -1.15
C LEU A 34 -11.74 0.30 -2.09
N VAL A 35 -12.15 -0.18 -3.27
CA VAL A 35 -11.19 -0.78 -4.23
C VAL A 35 -10.09 0.21 -4.61
N PHE A 36 -10.45 1.49 -4.82
CA PHE A 36 -9.48 2.54 -5.10
C PHE A 36 -8.46 2.72 -3.96
N GLY A 37 -8.93 2.79 -2.71
CA GLY A 37 -8.06 2.88 -1.54
C GLY A 37 -7.13 1.67 -1.40
N TYR A 38 -7.61 0.46 -1.71
CA TYR A 38 -6.80 -0.74 -1.66
C TYR A 38 -5.68 -0.71 -2.70
N VAL A 39 -6.02 -0.40 -3.96
CA VAL A 39 -5.05 -0.27 -5.05
C VAL A 39 -4.02 0.80 -4.72
N PHE A 40 -4.46 1.94 -4.17
CA PHE A 40 -3.56 3.00 -3.73
C PHE A 40 -2.52 2.52 -2.71
N LEU A 41 -2.92 1.72 -1.72
CA LEU A 41 -1.98 1.18 -0.72
C LEU A 41 -0.97 0.20 -1.33
N VAL A 42 -1.42 -0.69 -2.22
CA VAL A 42 -0.54 -1.66 -2.90
C VAL A 42 0.45 -0.95 -3.82
N VAL A 43 -0.02 0.01 -4.61
CA VAL A 43 0.83 0.84 -5.47
C VAL A 43 1.83 1.64 -4.63
N GLY A 44 1.39 2.23 -3.52
CA GLY A 44 2.28 2.93 -2.58
C GLY A 44 3.39 2.02 -2.03
N ALA A 45 3.07 0.79 -1.63
CA ALA A 45 4.05 -0.18 -1.14
C ALA A 45 5.06 -0.59 -2.23
N LEU A 46 4.60 -0.77 -3.47
CA LEU A 46 5.47 -1.07 -4.63
C LEU A 46 6.40 0.10 -4.95
N LEU A 47 5.89 1.34 -4.95
CA LEU A 47 6.69 2.54 -5.19
C LEU A 47 7.78 2.69 -4.10
N LEU A 48 7.44 2.50 -2.82
CA LEU A 48 8.43 2.50 -1.74
C LEU A 48 9.49 1.41 -1.91
N SER A 49 9.10 0.24 -2.42
CA SER A 49 10.03 -0.87 -2.67
C SER A 49 10.99 -0.57 -3.82
N LEU A 50 10.47 0.02 -4.90
CA LEU A 50 11.25 0.45 -6.05
C LEU A 50 12.23 1.56 -5.67
N LEU A 51 11.78 2.56 -4.90
CA LEU A 51 12.65 3.62 -4.39
C LEU A 51 13.76 3.05 -3.51
N SER A 52 13.43 2.13 -2.60
CA SER A 52 14.42 1.50 -1.71
C SER A 52 15.46 0.69 -2.50
N SER A 53 15.03 -0.08 -3.51
CA SER A 53 15.93 -0.82 -4.39
C SER A 53 16.80 0.11 -5.24
N GLY A 54 16.22 1.20 -5.76
CA GLY A 54 16.93 2.24 -6.48
C GLY A 54 18.03 2.88 -5.63
N MET A 55 17.75 3.17 -4.36
CA MET A 55 18.75 3.69 -3.42
C MET A 55 19.90 2.70 -3.16
N VAL A 56 19.60 1.41 -3.04
CA VAL A 56 20.63 0.37 -2.89
C VAL A 56 21.50 0.28 -4.15
N SER A 57 20.89 0.28 -5.34
CA SER A 57 21.60 0.24 -6.62
C SER A 57 22.49 1.48 -6.79
N ALA A 58 22.00 2.67 -6.45
CA ALA A 58 22.77 3.91 -6.46
C ALA A 58 23.96 3.85 -5.50
N THR A 59 23.75 3.31 -4.29
CA THR A 59 24.80 3.13 -3.27
C THR A 59 25.88 2.15 -3.74
N ASN A 60 25.49 1.01 -4.31
CA ASN A 60 26.43 -0.01 -4.77
C ASN A 60 27.24 0.42 -6.00
N ARG A 61 26.67 1.24 -6.87
CA ARG A 61 27.37 1.76 -8.05
C ARG A 61 28.43 2.81 -7.72
N GLY A 62 28.57 3.22 -6.46
CA GLY A 62 29.44 4.33 -6.06
C GLY A 62 29.03 5.66 -6.70
N SER A 63 27.84 5.71 -7.30
CA SER A 63 27.31 6.85 -8.05
C SER A 63 26.74 7.94 -7.14
N LEU A 64 26.81 7.76 -5.81
CA LEU A 64 26.70 8.87 -4.86
C LEU A 64 28.03 9.63 -4.79
N GLU A 65 28.56 10.00 -5.95
CA GLU A 65 29.30 11.27 -6.03
C GLU A 65 28.33 12.34 -5.52
N ARG A 66 28.85 13.29 -4.73
CA ARG A 66 28.20 14.22 -3.79
C ARG A 66 27.05 15.10 -4.36
N ILE A 67 26.09 14.51 -5.06
CA ILE A 67 24.87 15.14 -5.52
C ILE A 67 23.96 15.16 -4.30
N GLU A 68 24.00 16.27 -3.58
CA GLU A 68 23.26 16.51 -2.34
C GLU A 68 21.78 16.10 -2.45
N ALA A 69 21.18 16.08 -3.65
CA ALA A 69 19.76 15.87 -3.89
C ALA A 69 19.20 14.50 -3.49
N ILE A 70 20.00 13.42 -3.41
CA ILE A 70 19.48 12.05 -3.25
C ILE A 70 20.25 11.31 -2.14
N GLY A 71 19.63 11.10 -0.97
CA GLY A 71 20.22 10.33 0.13
C GLY A 71 19.65 10.63 1.52
N ILE A 72 20.02 9.82 2.51
CA ILE A 72 19.64 10.02 3.93
C ILE A 72 20.44 11.22 4.47
N ARG A 73 19.86 12.42 4.37
CA ARG A 73 20.48 13.65 4.90
C ARG A 73 20.34 13.71 6.41
N THR A 74 21.33 13.22 7.15
CA THR A 74 21.46 13.47 8.58
C THR A 74 22.65 14.38 8.85
N ARG A 75 22.60 15.17 9.93
CA ARG A 75 23.68 16.08 10.30
C ARG A 75 25.05 15.37 10.43
N ALA A 76 25.04 14.07 10.73
CA ALA A 76 26.23 13.24 10.82
C ALA A 76 26.73 12.70 9.47
N THR A 77 25.85 12.39 8.52
CA THR A 77 26.25 11.88 7.19
C THR A 77 26.78 12.99 6.28
N LEU A 78 26.39 14.24 6.51
CA LEU A 78 26.86 15.42 5.77
C LEU A 78 28.17 16.03 6.30
N SER A 79 28.73 15.51 7.39
CA SER A 79 29.90 16.11 8.06
C SER A 79 31.22 15.80 7.37
N SER A 80 31.30 14.68 6.64
CA SER A 80 32.51 14.19 5.98
C SER A 80 32.14 13.16 4.93
N ASP A 81 32.88 13.09 3.82
CA ASP A 81 32.66 12.11 2.75
C ASP A 81 32.87 10.66 3.26
N ALA A 82 33.73 10.48 4.27
CA ALA A 82 33.89 9.18 4.94
C ALA A 82 32.62 8.80 5.72
N ALA A 83 32.00 9.76 6.42
CA ALA A 83 30.76 9.56 7.17
C ALA A 83 29.54 9.35 6.25
N TRP A 84 29.56 9.99 5.08
CA TRP A 84 28.57 9.80 4.01
C TRP A 84 28.56 8.36 3.48
N ASN A 85 29.75 7.82 3.15
CA ASN A 85 29.88 6.47 2.61
C ASN A 85 29.54 5.39 3.65
N GLU A 86 30.06 5.53 4.87
CA GLU A 86 29.79 4.57 5.96
C GLU A 86 28.31 4.56 6.39
N GLY A 87 27.67 5.74 6.41
CA GLY A 87 26.23 5.85 6.68
C GLY A 87 25.37 5.18 5.61
N HIS A 88 25.70 5.37 4.33
CA HIS A 88 24.97 4.73 3.22
C HIS A 88 25.18 3.22 3.17
N LYS A 89 26.41 2.73 3.38
CA LYS A 89 26.68 1.28 3.47
C LYS A 89 25.88 0.61 4.58
N ALA A 90 25.76 1.27 5.74
CA ALA A 90 24.97 0.78 6.86
C ALA A 90 23.46 0.74 6.59
N ALA A 91 22.97 1.56 5.65
CA ALA A 91 21.56 1.63 5.27
C ALA A 91 21.14 0.54 4.27
N ILE A 92 22.08 -0.01 3.48
CA ILE A 92 21.83 -1.04 2.45
C ILE A 92 20.98 -2.22 2.95
N PRO A 93 21.33 -2.92 4.06
CA PRO A 93 20.57 -4.11 4.48
C PRO A 93 19.12 -3.77 4.84
N TYR A 94 18.87 -2.58 5.41
CA TYR A 94 17.53 -2.14 5.77
C TYR A 94 16.72 -1.68 4.56
N LEU A 95 17.35 -1.02 3.59
CA LEU A 95 16.70 -0.68 2.32
C LEU A 95 16.33 -1.94 1.52
N ASN A 96 17.19 -2.95 1.50
CA ASN A 96 16.86 -4.26 0.91
C ASN A 96 15.71 -4.93 1.66
N ALA A 97 15.72 -4.94 2.99
CA ALA A 97 14.62 -5.49 3.78
C ALA A 97 13.29 -4.77 3.50
N ALA A 98 13.29 -3.44 3.39
CA ALA A 98 12.10 -2.66 3.05
C ALA A 98 11.59 -2.95 1.63
N SER A 99 12.50 -3.15 0.68
CA SER A 99 12.17 -3.51 -0.71
C SER A 99 11.58 -4.91 -0.82
N ILE A 100 12.22 -5.91 -0.19
CA ILE A 100 11.72 -7.29 -0.17
C ILE A 100 10.34 -7.33 0.51
N THR A 101 10.19 -6.67 1.65
CA THR A 101 8.93 -6.64 2.40
C THR A 101 7.79 -6.08 1.57
N GLY A 102 8.02 -5.02 0.79
CA GLY A 102 6.95 -4.46 -0.03
C GLY A 102 6.64 -5.24 -1.29
N PHE A 103 7.64 -5.86 -1.96
CA PHE A 103 7.34 -6.79 -3.08
C PHE A 103 6.56 -8.01 -2.59
N VAL A 104 7.00 -8.61 -1.48
CA VAL A 104 6.34 -9.77 -0.87
C VAL A 104 4.94 -9.38 -0.38
N GLY A 105 4.81 -8.27 0.34
CA GLY A 105 3.52 -7.80 0.85
C GLY A 105 2.55 -7.40 -0.25
N ALA A 106 3.03 -6.78 -1.34
CA ALA A 106 2.20 -6.49 -2.52
C ALA A 106 1.74 -7.78 -3.21
N LEU A 107 2.64 -8.76 -3.37
CA LEU A 107 2.29 -10.08 -3.93
C LEU A 107 1.22 -10.78 -3.08
N PHE A 108 1.41 -10.85 -1.76
CA PHE A 108 0.41 -11.43 -0.86
C PHE A 108 -0.91 -10.67 -0.86
N SER A 109 -0.87 -9.34 -1.00
CA SER A 109 -2.08 -8.52 -1.13
C SER A 109 -2.87 -8.86 -2.40
N VAL A 110 -2.18 -9.00 -3.54
CA VAL A 110 -2.81 -9.42 -4.80
C VAL A 110 -3.35 -10.84 -4.71
N LEU A 111 -2.60 -11.78 -4.14
CA LEU A 111 -3.07 -13.15 -3.93
C LEU A 111 -4.29 -13.19 -3.01
N ALA A 112 -4.32 -12.37 -1.95
CA ALA A 112 -5.47 -12.27 -1.07
C ALA A 112 -6.74 -11.81 -1.81
N LEU A 113 -6.61 -10.87 -2.75
CA LEU A 113 -7.72 -10.48 -3.62
C LEU A 113 -8.18 -11.57 -4.58
N ILE A 114 -7.31 -12.49 -4.99
CA ILE A 114 -7.67 -13.58 -5.92
C ILE A 114 -8.38 -14.70 -5.17
N PHE A 115 -7.85 -15.12 -4.01
CA PHE A 115 -8.36 -16.27 -3.27
C PHE A 115 -9.52 -15.95 -2.33
N PHE A 116 -9.54 -14.77 -1.71
CA PHE A 116 -10.56 -14.38 -0.72
C PHE A 116 -11.62 -13.44 -1.28
N LYS A 117 -11.84 -13.43 -2.61
CA LYS A 117 -12.91 -12.68 -3.27
C LYS A 117 -14.02 -13.65 -3.71
N PRO A 118 -15.01 -13.96 -2.85
CA PRO A 118 -16.02 -14.97 -3.15
C PRO A 118 -17.08 -14.43 -4.12
N ASP A 119 -17.40 -13.13 -4.02
CA ASP A 119 -18.45 -12.49 -4.83
C ASP A 119 -17.99 -11.13 -5.34
N GLY A 120 -17.58 -11.08 -6.62
CA GLY A 120 -17.60 -9.93 -7.54
C GLY A 120 -17.02 -8.58 -7.11
N ASN A 121 -17.52 -7.95 -6.04
CA ASN A 121 -17.38 -6.51 -5.77
C ASN A 121 -17.26 -6.11 -4.28
N THR A 122 -17.04 -7.02 -3.34
CA THR A 122 -16.97 -6.67 -1.90
C THR A 122 -15.56 -6.88 -1.34
N VAL A 123 -14.79 -5.80 -1.22
CA VAL A 123 -13.53 -5.80 -0.45
C VAL A 123 -13.91 -5.59 1.02
N THR A 124 -13.87 -6.67 1.81
CA THR A 124 -14.14 -6.60 3.24
C THR A 124 -13.05 -5.80 3.94
N GLY A 125 -13.40 -4.99 4.94
CA GLY A 125 -12.45 -4.18 5.72
C GLY A 125 -11.25 -4.97 6.27
N SER A 126 -11.43 -6.27 6.53
CA SER A 126 -10.37 -7.18 6.96
C SER A 126 -9.25 -7.38 5.92
N LEU A 127 -9.53 -7.26 4.62
CA LEU A 127 -8.50 -7.40 3.57
C LEU A 127 -7.50 -6.25 3.59
N TYR A 128 -7.85 -5.08 4.14
CA TYR A 128 -6.93 -3.94 4.27
C TYR A 128 -5.84 -4.19 5.31
N ALA A 129 -6.03 -5.14 6.22
CA ALA A 129 -5.03 -5.43 7.25
C ALA A 129 -3.67 -5.78 6.63
N LEU A 130 -3.66 -6.50 5.50
CA LEU A 130 -2.43 -6.91 4.81
C LEU A 130 -1.63 -5.74 4.20
N PRO A 131 -2.19 -4.93 3.29
CA PRO A 131 -1.45 -3.81 2.71
C PRO A 131 -1.10 -2.74 3.76
N VAL A 132 -1.97 -2.51 4.75
CA VAL A 132 -1.69 -1.58 5.85
C VAL A 132 -0.53 -2.08 6.71
N ALA A 133 -0.55 -3.35 7.13
CA ALA A 133 0.55 -3.92 7.91
C ALA A 133 1.86 -3.90 7.13
N THR A 134 1.82 -4.20 5.83
CA THR A 134 3.00 -4.12 4.94
C THR A 134 3.61 -2.72 4.96
N LEU A 135 2.79 -1.68 4.78
CA LEU A 135 3.26 -0.29 4.82
C LEU A 135 3.82 0.10 6.17
N VAL A 136 3.18 -0.30 7.27
CA VAL A 136 3.69 -0.02 8.62
C VAL A 136 5.07 -0.64 8.82
N VAL A 137 5.26 -1.91 8.42
CA VAL A 137 6.56 -2.59 8.51
C VAL A 137 7.61 -1.91 7.62
N GLN A 138 7.24 -1.49 6.40
CA GLN A 138 8.14 -0.75 5.52
C GLN A 138 8.59 0.57 6.15
N ILE A 139 7.65 1.35 6.69
CA ILE A 139 7.95 2.64 7.34
C ILE A 139 8.89 2.42 8.53
N ILE A 140 8.62 1.44 9.40
CA ILE A 140 9.49 1.13 10.55
C ILE A 140 10.90 0.75 10.07
N THR A 141 11.01 -0.07 9.03
CA THR A 141 12.31 -0.50 8.49
C THR A 141 13.09 0.67 7.89
N LEU A 142 12.42 1.61 7.22
CA LEU A 142 13.03 2.83 6.68
C LEU A 142 13.50 3.78 7.80
N LEU A 143 12.72 3.92 8.88
CA LEU A 143 13.13 4.71 10.05
C LEU A 143 14.35 4.10 10.75
N TRP A 144 14.41 2.77 10.84
CA TRP A 144 15.58 2.06 11.36
C TRP A 144 16.81 2.24 10.47
N SER A 145 16.63 2.21 9.15
CA SER A 145 17.67 2.51 8.16
C SER A 145 18.30 3.87 8.42
N ALA A 146 17.46 4.92 8.54
CA ALA A 146 17.92 6.28 8.80
C ALA A 146 18.63 6.41 10.16
N SER A 147 18.08 5.77 11.20
CA SER A 147 18.67 5.77 12.53
C SER A 147 20.04 5.09 12.56
N LYS A 148 20.19 3.96 11.85
CA LYS A 148 21.46 3.22 11.77
C LYS A 148 22.51 3.94 10.92
N ALA A 149 22.10 4.56 9.82
CA ALA A 149 22.96 5.44 9.04
C ALA A 149 23.52 6.59 9.91
N ASN A 150 22.67 7.23 10.71
CA ASN A 150 23.08 8.30 11.61
C ASN A 150 24.04 7.83 12.72
N GLN A 151 23.81 6.65 13.31
CA GLN A 151 24.71 6.08 14.32
C GLN A 151 26.10 5.80 13.75
N ARG A 152 26.18 5.19 12.57
CA ARG A 152 27.45 4.82 11.94
C ARG A 152 28.24 6.04 11.46
N ALA A 153 27.56 7.05 10.92
CA ALA A 153 28.19 8.30 10.53
C ALA A 153 28.83 9.05 11.72
N LYS A 154 28.21 9.01 12.91
CA LYS A 154 28.83 9.59 14.13
C LYS A 154 30.11 8.86 14.53
N LEU A 155 30.12 7.53 14.43
CA LEU A 155 31.28 6.71 14.81
C LEU A 155 32.50 6.94 13.90
N SER A 156 32.29 7.27 12.62
CA SER A 156 33.38 7.61 11.71
C SER A 156 33.98 8.99 11.96
N MET A 157 33.29 9.88 12.66
CA MET A 157 33.81 11.22 13.02
C MET A 157 34.68 11.21 14.29
N THR A 158 34.58 10.14 15.10
CA THR A 158 35.34 10.00 16.36
C THR A 158 36.63 9.20 16.20
N LYS A 159 36.90 8.66 15.00
CA LYS A 159 38.15 7.98 14.65
C LYS A 159 39.09 8.96 13.96
#